data_AF-A0A1J6WNM1-F1
#
_entry.id   AF-A0A1J6WNM1-F1
#
_cell.length_a   1.000
_cell.length_b   1.000
_cell.length_c   1.000
_cell.angle_alpha   90.00
_cell.angle_beta   90.00
_cell.angle_gamma   90.00
#
_symmetry.space_group_name_H-M   'P 1'
#
loop_
_entity.id
_entity.type
_entity.pdbx_description
1 polymer ?
#
loop_
_entity_poly.entity_id
_entity_poly.type
_entity_poly.pdbx_seq_one_letter_code
_entity_poly.pdbx_strand_id
1 'polypeptide(L)'
;MNKEKMIELVKVAINDVLNDEDKTITDSTKLFEDLDLDSTSIIELLMALEDNIPELSIDPEDLRAEHFESVNTLADYALNHMGEKVY
;
A
#
# COMPACT_ATOMS: atom_id res chain seq x y z
N MET A 1 -2.75 15.33 -0.66
CA MET A 1 -3.07 14.18 0.22
C MET A 1 -2.44 14.43 1.59
N ASN A 2 -3.02 13.95 2.70
CA ASN A 2 -2.34 13.91 4.01
C ASN A 2 -2.11 12.45 4.42
N LYS A 3 -1.27 12.21 5.44
CA LYS A 3 -0.89 10.85 5.87
C LYS A 3 -2.10 10.02 6.32
N GLU A 4 -3.01 10.59 7.11
CA GLU A 4 -4.21 9.88 7.58
C GLU A 4 -5.06 9.37 6.41
N LYS A 5 -5.31 10.21 5.40
CA LYS A 5 -6.07 9.79 4.23
C LYS A 5 -5.32 8.75 3.38
N MET A 6 -4.00 8.82 3.32
CA MET A 6 -3.18 7.81 2.65
C MET A 6 -3.29 6.46 3.35
N ILE A 7 -3.21 6.42 4.67
CA ILE A 7 -3.38 5.19 5.48
C ILE A 7 -4.74 4.55 5.19
N GLU A 8 -5.81 5.34 5.16
CA GLU A 8 -7.15 4.81 4.85
C GLU A 8 -7.25 4.23 3.44
N LEU A 9 -6.63 4.87 2.45
CA LEU A 9 -6.59 4.35 1.07
C LEU A 9 -5.76 3.06 0.98
N VAL A 10 -4.65 2.98 1.72
CA VAL A 10 -3.85 1.75 1.82
C VAL A 10 -4.66 0.62 2.44
N LYS A 11 -5.42 0.87 3.51
CA LYS A 11 -6.30 -0.15 4.11
C LYS A 11 -7.36 -0.65 3.12
N VAL A 12 -7.98 0.26 2.37
CA VAL A 12 -8.95 -0.10 1.33
C VAL A 12 -8.30 -0.99 0.27
N ALA A 13 -7.15 -0.59 -0.28
CA ALA A 13 -6.44 -1.38 -1.28
C ALA A 13 -6.02 -2.77 -0.76
N ILE A 14 -5.60 -2.86 0.51
CA ILE A 14 -5.30 -4.15 1.14
C ILE A 14 -6.55 -5.02 1.25
N ASN A 15 -7.68 -4.46 1.68
CA ASN A 15 -8.94 -5.21 1.77
C ASN A 15 -9.41 -5.71 0.39
N ASP A 16 -9.23 -4.90 -0.65
CA ASP A 16 -9.57 -5.27 -2.03
C ASP A 16 -8.75 -6.47 -2.51
N VAL A 17 -7.44 -6.48 -2.23
CA VAL A 17 -6.54 -7.59 -2.60
C VAL A 17 -6.81 -8.85 -1.78
N LEU A 18 -7.02 -8.70 -0.47
CA LEU A 18 -7.32 -9.83 0.41
C LEU A 18 -8.75 -10.37 0.21
N ASN A 19 -9.61 -9.60 -0.46
CA ASN A 19 -11.03 -9.86 -0.61
C ASN A 19 -11.70 -10.18 0.75
N ASP A 20 -11.28 -9.46 1.79
CA ASP A 20 -11.69 -9.63 3.18
C ASP A 20 -11.98 -8.27 3.83
N GLU A 21 -13.20 -7.78 3.60
CA GLU A 21 -13.66 -6.48 4.12
C GLU A 21 -13.86 -6.47 5.64
N ASP A 22 -13.98 -7.64 6.28
CA ASP A 22 -14.17 -7.79 7.73
C ASP A 22 -12.84 -7.80 8.51
N LYS A 23 -11.70 -7.86 7.79
CA LYS A 23 -10.38 -7.89 8.42
C LYS A 23 -10.09 -6.55 9.08
N THR A 24 -9.81 -6.59 10.39
CA THR A 24 -9.42 -5.39 11.14
C THR A 24 -7.96 -5.06 10.85
N ILE A 25 -7.74 -4.11 9.95
CA ILE A 25 -6.40 -3.58 9.64
C ILE A 25 -6.14 -2.31 10.45
N THR A 26 -5.02 -2.31 11.17
CA THR A 26 -4.54 -1.17 11.95
C THR A 26 -3.30 -0.56 11.30
N ASP A 27 -2.94 0.66 11.69
CA ASP A 27 -1.80 1.37 11.10
C ASP A 27 -0.45 0.67 11.40
N SER A 28 -0.40 -0.18 12.44
CA SER A 28 0.77 -0.99 12.82
C SER A 28 0.70 -2.44 12.33
N THR A 29 -0.36 -2.84 11.62
CA THR A 29 -0.51 -4.19 11.09
C THR A 29 0.63 -4.48 10.11
N LYS A 30 1.30 -5.61 10.29
CA LYS A 30 2.42 -6.05 9.46
C LYS A 30 1.92 -6.77 8.22
N LEU A 31 2.32 -6.31 7.03
CA LEU A 31 1.78 -6.83 5.78
C LEU A 31 2.19 -8.29 5.52
N PHE A 32 3.45 -8.62 5.78
CA PHE A 32 3.93 -10.00 5.59
C PHE A 32 3.52 -10.94 6.72
N GLU A 33 3.62 -10.49 7.98
CA GLU A 33 3.42 -11.37 9.14
C GLU A 33 1.95 -11.53 9.53
N ASP A 34 1.15 -10.46 9.47
CA ASP A 34 -0.24 -10.48 9.95
C ASP A 34 -1.24 -10.71 8.80
N LEU A 35 -0.86 -10.34 7.56
CA LEU A 35 -1.72 -10.44 6.39
C LEU A 35 -1.30 -11.53 5.41
N ASP A 36 -0.19 -12.22 5.65
CA ASP A 36 0.37 -13.26 4.77
C ASP A 36 0.50 -12.82 3.30
N LEU A 37 0.79 -11.53 3.07
CA LEU A 37 0.95 -11.02 1.71
C LEU A 37 2.20 -11.63 1.07
N ASP A 38 2.05 -12.12 -0.16
CA ASP A 38 3.15 -12.63 -0.97
C ASP A 38 3.60 -11.63 -2.02
N SER A 39 4.64 -11.97 -2.79
CA SER A 39 5.16 -11.10 -3.85
C SER A 39 4.13 -10.81 -4.95
N THR A 40 3.17 -11.72 -5.18
CA THR A 40 2.14 -11.54 -6.20
C THR A 40 1.08 -10.56 -5.71
N SER A 41 0.62 -10.76 -4.48
CA SER A 41 -0.35 -9.93 -3.77
C SER A 41 0.19 -8.51 -3.58
N ILE A 42 1.51 -8.35 -3.44
CA ILE A 42 2.15 -7.03 -3.45
C ILE A 42 1.93 -6.31 -4.77
N ILE A 43 2.16 -6.97 -5.91
CA ILE A 43 1.95 -6.32 -7.22
C ILE A 43 0.48 -5.94 -7.40
N GLU A 44 -0.45 -6.80 -6.98
CA GLU A 44 -1.88 -6.50 -6.98
C GLU A 44 -2.23 -5.32 -6.08
N LEU A 45 -1.61 -5.23 -4.89
CA LEU A 45 -1.78 -4.12 -3.96
C LEU A 45 -1.30 -2.80 -4.55
N LEU A 46 -0.17 -2.80 -5.25
CA LEU A 46 0.35 -1.60 -5.91
C LEU A 46 -0.59 -1.12 -7.01
N MET A 47 -1.05 -2.05 -7.87
CA MET A 47 -2.04 -1.73 -8.90
C MET A 47 -3.33 -1.16 -8.28
N ALA A 48 -3.84 -1.79 -7.22
CA ALA A 48 -5.02 -1.30 -6.50
C ALA A 48 -4.81 0.09 -5.88
N LEU A 49 -3.60 0.37 -5.36
CA LEU A 49 -3.25 1.68 -4.83
C LEU A 49 -3.21 2.76 -5.93
N GLU A 50 -2.60 2.47 -7.07
CA GLU A 50 -2.54 3.38 -8.22
C GLU A 50 -3.94 3.63 -8.83
N ASP A 51 -4.77 2.59 -8.92
CA ASP A 51 -6.17 2.70 -9.36
C ASP A 51 -6.99 3.61 -8.43
N ASN A 52 -6.76 3.51 -7.12
CA ASN A 52 -7.41 4.35 -6.12
C ASN A 52 -6.80 5.77 -6.02
N ILE A 53 -5.54 5.95 -6.45
CA ILE A 53 -4.77 7.18 -6.31
C ILE A 53 -4.10 7.51 -7.65
N PRO A 54 -4.80 8.23 -8.55
CA PRO A 54 -4.27 8.53 -9.88
C PRO A 54 -2.96 9.33 -9.92
N GLU A 55 -2.62 10.05 -8.85
CA GLU A 55 -1.36 10.79 -8.71
C GLU A 55 -0.20 9.98 -8.12
N LEU A 56 -0.45 8.72 -7.75
CA LEU A 56 0.55 7.79 -7.27
C LEU A 56 1.12 6.99 -8.44
N SER A 57 2.44 6.82 -8.46
CA SER A 57 3.15 5.94 -9.38
C SER A 57 4.24 5.26 -8.59
N ILE A 58 4.20 3.93 -8.48
CA ILE A 58 5.19 3.16 -7.74
C ILE A 58 5.89 2.20 -8.70
N ASP A 59 7.21 2.28 -8.77
CA ASP A 59 7.99 1.28 -9.50
C ASP A 59 8.19 0.02 -8.61
N PRO A 60 7.72 -1.17 -9.03
CA PRO A 60 7.99 -2.40 -8.30
C PRO A 60 9.48 -2.73 -8.16
N GLU A 61 10.35 -2.19 -9.02
CA GLU A 61 11.82 -2.37 -8.91
C GLU A 61 12.43 -1.58 -7.74
N ASP A 62 11.81 -0.47 -7.32
CA ASP A 62 12.29 0.37 -6.21
C ASP A 62 11.81 -0.13 -4.83
N LEU A 63 10.94 -1.13 -4.83
CA LEU A 63 10.34 -1.66 -3.61
C LEU A 63 11.27 -2.60 -2.85
N ARG A 64 11.29 -2.40 -1.53
CA ARG A 64 12.11 -3.15 -0.58
C ARG A 64 11.21 -3.69 0.51
N ALA A 65 11.63 -4.78 1.14
CA ALA A 65 10.87 -5.41 2.23
C ALA A 65 10.53 -4.42 3.37
N GLU A 66 11.42 -3.45 3.63
CA GLU A 66 11.23 -2.39 4.65
C GLU A 66 10.02 -1.49 4.38
N HIS A 67 9.64 -1.27 3.10
CA HIS A 67 8.48 -0.45 2.76
C HIS A 67 7.15 -1.13 3.12
N PHE A 68 7.14 -2.46 3.22
CA PHE A 68 5.96 -3.26 3.55
C PHE A 68 5.98 -3.79 4.99
N GLU A 69 6.81 -3.23 5.88
CA GLU A 69 6.81 -3.66 7.29
C GLU A 69 5.47 -3.43 7.98
N SER A 70 4.77 -2.35 7.66
CA SER A 70 3.46 -2.01 8.22
C SER A 70 2.63 -1.12 7.28
N VAL A 71 1.34 -0.98 7.60
CA VAL A 71 0.45 -0.05 6.87
C VAL A 71 1.00 1.38 6.91
N ASN A 72 1.55 1.81 8.04
CA ASN A 72 2.20 3.11 8.18
C ASN A 72 3.39 3.29 7.24
N THR A 73 4.28 2.31 7.14
CA THR A 73 5.48 2.41 6.29
C THR A 73 5.10 2.45 4.81
N LEU A 74 4.11 1.66 4.41
CA LEU A 74 3.61 1.67 3.04
C LEU A 74 2.92 2.99 2.71
N ALA A 75 2.11 3.52 3.63
CA ALA A 75 1.49 4.83 3.46
C ALA A 75 2.52 5.96 3.36
N ASP A 76 3.57 5.94 4.18
CA ASP A 76 4.66 6.91 4.10
C ASP A 76 5.40 6.81 2.76
N TYR A 77 5.68 5.59 2.30
CA TYR A 77 6.30 5.35 1.00
C TYR A 77 5.43 5.88 -0.14
N ALA A 78 4.13 5.53 -0.17
CA ALA A 78 3.20 6.00 -1.19
C ALA A 78 3.08 7.52 -1.20
N LEU A 79 3.02 8.16 -0.02
CA LEU A 79 2.93 9.61 0.09
C LEU A 79 4.15 10.32 -0.53
N ASN A 80 5.34 9.73 -0.40
CA ASN A 80 6.58 10.28 -0.97
C ASN A 80 6.64 10.14 -2.50
N HIS A 81 5.99 9.13 -3.08
CA HIS A 81 5.93 8.90 -4.53
C HIS A 81 4.71 9.55 -5.20
N MET A 82 3.93 10.32 -4.44
CA MET A 82 2.86 11.12 -5.01
C MET A 82 3.42 12.30 -5.80
N GLY A 83 3.10 12.37 -7.09
CA GLY A 83 3.47 13.51 -7.94
C GLY A 83 4.91 13.51 -8.45
N GLU A 84 5.68 12.44 -8.25
CA GLU A 84 6.86 12.19 -9.06
C GLU A 84 6.39 11.81 -10.47
N LYS A 85 6.35 12.80 -11.37
CA LYS A 85 6.20 12.53 -12.80
C LYS A 85 7.44 11.75 -13.24
N VAL A 86 7.29 10.45 -13.42
CA VAL A 86 8.21 9.64 -14.21
C VAL A 86 8.16 10.21 -15.63
N TYR A 87 9.18 10.97 -16.01
CA TYR A 87 9.34 11.62 -17.32
C TYR A 87 9.95 10.66 -18.34
#